data_AF-A0A211ZNP7-F1
#
_entry.id   AF-A0A211ZNP7-F1
#
_cell.length_a   1.000
_cell.length_b   1.000
_cell.length_c   1.000
_cell.angle_alpha   90.00
_cell.angle_beta   90.00
_cell.angle_gamma   90.00
#
_symmetry.space_group_name_H-M   'P 1'
#
loop_
_entity.id
_entity.type
_entity.pdbx_description
1 polymer ?
#
loop_
_entity_poly.entity_id
_entity_poly.type
_entity_poly.pdbx_seq_one_letter_code
_entity_poly.pdbx_strand_id
1 'polypeptide(L)'
;MKDVPADLDVQAYGRGCALQQCEMLTRLAEIGMQLAEAAGARALAAQAPQAEASTAPAEGPEAQAAAQPPVAAGDPGLAFARYAHLVRQALAQRARAVNDLSLRDGGRDARRARHREQVEDTITRLIWADLGDRGRAAELDQELSQALADLYGDPDDPVEERPVGSVVAGLVSGLGLTEAWRRWERGHGNGPRPDRPEGSPEEIRAERSRRRAAVAAMIERAIDDLAEPARVAPLKAGLAVRLQEPDVDALLDTQSIGGAMIRLCRSLAFDIWNDADGYLARILVPTPDTG
;
A
#
# COMPACT_ATOMS: atom_id res chain seq x y z
N MET A 1 2.98 10.34 21.07
CA MET A 1 2.71 9.57 19.84
C MET A 1 4.04 8.99 19.40
N LYS A 2 4.16 7.69 19.12
CA LYS A 2 5.41 7.15 18.54
C LYS A 2 5.59 7.80 17.17
N ASP A 3 6.77 8.35 16.90
CA ASP A 3 7.10 8.94 15.61
C ASP A 3 6.94 7.88 14.52
N VAL A 4 6.14 8.22 13.51
CA VAL A 4 5.96 7.39 12.32
C VAL A 4 7.21 7.58 11.46
N PRO A 5 7.92 6.50 11.10
CA PRO A 5 9.08 6.60 10.20
C PRO A 5 8.67 7.33 8.91
N ALA A 6 9.51 8.27 8.45
CA ALA A 6 9.23 9.07 7.25
C ALA A 6 9.11 8.22 5.96
N ASP A 7 9.65 7.00 6.00
CA ASP A 7 9.65 5.99 4.96
C ASP A 7 8.61 4.87 5.21
N LEU A 8 7.69 5.04 6.17
CA LEU A 8 6.70 4.02 6.46
C LEU A 8 5.77 3.82 5.25
N ASP A 9 5.92 2.66 4.61
CA ASP A 9 4.95 2.17 3.65
C ASP A 9 3.65 1.82 4.39
N VAL A 10 2.70 2.74 4.34
CA VAL A 10 1.38 2.61 4.98
C VAL A 10 0.63 1.38 4.49
N GLN A 11 0.83 0.97 3.23
CA GLN A 11 0.18 -0.22 2.67
C GLN A 11 0.81 -1.49 3.24
N ALA A 12 2.14 -1.59 3.23
CA ALA A 12 2.85 -2.73 3.82
C ALA A 12 2.57 -2.84 5.33
N TYR A 13 2.57 -1.71 6.05
CA TYR A 13 2.25 -1.64 7.47
C TYR A 13 0.79 -2.06 7.75
N GLY A 14 -0.17 -1.54 6.99
CA GLY A 14 -1.58 -1.88 7.13
C GLY A 14 -1.84 -3.37 6.88
N ARG A 15 -1.17 -3.95 5.88
CA ARG A 15 -1.21 -5.38 5.60
C ARG A 15 -0.58 -6.21 6.72
N GLY A 16 0.58 -5.79 7.24
CA GLY A 16 1.21 -6.44 8.40
C GLY A 16 0.30 -6.50 9.62
N CYS A 17 -0.39 -5.39 9.92
CA CYS A 17 -1.41 -5.35 10.98
C CYS A 17 -2.56 -6.33 10.73
N ALA A 18 -3.07 -6.41 9.49
CA ALA A 18 -4.15 -7.32 9.14
C ALA A 18 -3.75 -8.80 9.28
N LEU A 19 -2.52 -9.15 8.85
CA LEU A 19 -1.97 -10.49 9.02
C LEU A 19 -1.78 -10.84 10.50
N GLN A 20 -1.24 -9.92 11.29
CA GLN A 20 -1.09 -10.09 12.74
C GLN A 20 -2.45 -10.32 13.42
N GLN A 21 -3.50 -9.59 13.03
CA GLN A 21 -4.85 -9.82 13.54
C GLN A 21 -5.36 -11.22 13.18
N CYS A 22 -5.09 -11.71 11.97
CA CYS A 22 -5.46 -13.07 11.56
C CYS A 22 -4.73 -14.15 12.38
N GLU A 23 -3.45 -13.96 12.68
CA GLU A 23 -2.68 -14.84 13.57
C GLU A 23 -3.25 -14.83 14.99
N MET A 24 -3.54 -13.64 15.52
CA MET A 24 -4.07 -13.49 16.87
C MET A 24 -5.46 -14.14 17.00
N LEU A 25 -6.33 -14.00 16.01
CA LEU A 25 -7.62 -14.68 15.94
C LEU A 25 -7.48 -16.20 15.82
N THR A 26 -6.45 -16.68 15.10
CA THR A 26 -6.12 -18.11 15.05
C THR A 26 -5.73 -18.62 16.42
N ARG A 27 -4.85 -17.89 17.12
CA ARG A 27 -4.40 -18.26 18.46
C ARG A 27 -5.53 -18.27 19.48
N LEU A 28 -6.45 -17.30 19.41
CA LEU A 28 -7.65 -17.27 20.25
C LEU A 28 -8.57 -18.45 19.98
N ALA A 29 -8.74 -18.85 18.72
CA ALA A 29 -9.54 -20.02 18.37
C ALA A 29 -8.92 -21.32 18.90
N GLU A 30 -7.60 -21.49 18.82
CA GLU A 30 -6.89 -22.65 19.38
C GLU A 30 -7.06 -22.74 20.89
N ILE A 31 -6.82 -21.65 21.62
CA ILE A 31 -6.99 -21.61 23.08
C ILE A 31 -8.46 -21.89 23.44
N GLY A 32 -9.41 -21.27 22.73
CA GLY A 32 -10.83 -21.50 22.93
C GLY A 32 -11.24 -22.95 22.68
N MET A 33 -10.61 -23.62 21.70
CA MET A 33 -10.86 -25.03 21.37
C MET A 33 -10.39 -25.94 22.50
N GLN A 34 -9.19 -25.72 23.04
CA GLN A 34 -8.68 -26.46 24.20
C GLN A 34 -9.59 -26.29 25.43
N LEU A 35 -10.07 -25.07 25.67
CA LEU A 35 -11.01 -24.79 26.76
C LEU A 35 -12.37 -25.46 26.55
N ALA A 36 -12.86 -25.48 25.31
CA ALA A 36 -14.08 -26.18 24.95
C ALA A 36 -13.92 -27.68 25.15
N GLU A 37 -12.85 -28.31 24.65
CA GLU A 37 -12.58 -29.73 24.83
C GLU A 37 -12.52 -30.12 26.31
N ALA A 38 -11.81 -29.35 27.14
CA ALA A 38 -11.74 -29.59 28.59
C ALA A 38 -13.10 -29.41 29.30
N ALA A 39 -13.91 -28.43 28.90
CA ALA A 39 -15.26 -28.24 29.43
C ALA A 39 -16.21 -29.37 28.98
N GLY A 40 -16.13 -29.80 27.72
CA GLY A 40 -16.90 -30.90 27.16
C GLY A 40 -16.57 -32.24 27.84
N ALA A 41 -15.29 -32.53 28.06
CA ALA A 41 -14.85 -33.70 28.80
C ALA A 41 -15.43 -33.73 30.23
N ARG A 42 -15.44 -32.59 30.94
CA ARG A 42 -16.06 -32.46 32.26
C ARG A 42 -17.58 -32.62 32.22
N ALA A 43 -18.25 -32.08 31.20
CA ALA A 43 -19.68 -32.23 31.01
C ALA A 43 -20.09 -33.69 30.76
N LEU A 44 -19.31 -34.41 29.92
CA LEU A 44 -19.52 -35.84 29.66
C LEU A 44 -19.27 -36.68 30.92
N ALA A 45 -18.21 -36.40 31.68
CA ALA A 45 -17.94 -37.08 32.94
C ALA A 45 -19.04 -36.85 33.99
N ALA A 46 -19.64 -35.65 34.03
CA ALA A 46 -20.76 -35.34 34.92
C ALA A 46 -22.09 -36.02 34.52
N GLN A 47 -22.22 -36.45 33.27
CA GLN A 47 -23.38 -37.17 32.73
C GLN A 47 -23.20 -38.69 32.75
N ALA A 48 -22.00 -39.19 33.07
CA ALA A 48 -21.76 -40.61 33.19
C ALA A 48 -22.60 -41.19 34.36
N PRO A 49 -23.37 -42.27 34.15
CA PRO A 49 -24.15 -42.87 35.21
C PRO A 49 -23.22 -43.31 36.35
N GLN A 50 -23.55 -42.94 37.59
CA GLN A 50 -22.89 -43.47 38.78
C GLN A 50 -23.15 -44.98 38.85
N ALA A 51 -22.25 -45.78 38.28
CA ALA A 51 -22.20 -47.20 38.55
C ALA A 51 -21.64 -47.38 39.97
N GLU A 52 -22.53 -47.82 40.86
CA GLU A 52 -22.28 -48.47 42.15
C GLU A 52 -21.76 -47.59 43.32
N ALA A 53 -22.72 -47.04 44.07
CA ALA A 53 -22.58 -46.89 45.51
C ALA A 53 -23.92 -47.27 46.19
N SER A 54 -24.15 -48.57 46.31
CA SER A 54 -25.13 -49.13 47.26
C SER A 54 -24.65 -50.48 47.77
N THR A 55 -23.81 -50.42 48.82
CA THR A 55 -23.82 -51.35 49.97
C THR A 55 -23.05 -50.70 51.13
N ALA A 56 -23.76 -50.33 52.20
CA ALA A 56 -23.26 -49.75 53.47
C ALA A 56 -23.02 -50.86 54.53
N PRO A 57 -22.74 -50.62 55.85
CA PRO A 57 -22.25 -49.43 56.59
C PRO A 57 -21.10 -49.73 57.63
N ALA A 58 -20.40 -48.71 58.18
CA ALA A 58 -20.03 -48.57 59.62
C ALA A 58 -19.02 -47.42 59.94
N GLU A 59 -19.49 -46.53 60.82
CA GLU A 59 -18.90 -45.58 61.80
C GLU A 59 -17.38 -45.32 61.96
N GLY A 60 -17.05 -44.02 62.20
CA GLY A 60 -15.82 -43.53 62.84
C GLY A 60 -15.61 -42.01 62.63
N PRO A 61 -15.54 -41.14 63.67
CA PRO A 61 -15.54 -39.68 63.52
C PRO A 61 -14.14 -39.04 63.46
N GLU A 62 -14.10 -37.81 62.94
CA GLU A 62 -13.04 -36.78 63.02
C GLU A 62 -11.81 -36.87 62.09
N ALA A 63 -11.84 -36.06 61.02
CA ALA A 63 -10.82 -35.05 60.72
C ALA A 63 -11.29 -34.13 59.57
N GLN A 64 -11.83 -32.97 59.93
CA GLN A 64 -12.04 -31.85 59.00
C GLN A 64 -10.67 -31.32 58.54
N ALA A 65 -10.26 -31.68 57.32
CA ALA A 65 -9.34 -30.88 56.54
C ALA A 65 -10.17 -29.99 55.61
N ALA A 66 -10.06 -28.67 55.83
CA ALA A 66 -10.79 -27.64 55.11
C ALA A 66 -10.59 -27.75 53.58
N ALA A 67 -11.54 -28.40 52.92
CA ALA A 67 -11.81 -28.14 51.52
C ALA A 67 -12.30 -26.70 51.43
N GLN A 68 -11.44 -25.82 50.91
CA GLN A 68 -11.89 -24.54 50.37
C GLN A 68 -13.12 -24.82 49.49
N PRO A 69 -14.23 -24.09 49.67
CA PRO A 69 -15.41 -24.33 48.85
C PRO A 69 -14.97 -24.20 47.38
N PRO A 70 -15.24 -25.19 46.52
CA PRO A 70 -14.95 -25.04 45.11
C PRO A 70 -15.71 -23.79 44.68
N VAL A 71 -14.98 -22.77 44.22
CA VAL A 71 -15.55 -21.62 43.51
C VAL A 71 -16.54 -22.23 42.54
N ALA A 72 -17.84 -21.99 42.76
CA ALA A 72 -18.92 -22.74 42.14
C ALA A 72 -18.59 -22.97 40.66
N ALA A 73 -18.18 -24.19 40.34
CA ALA A 73 -17.79 -24.54 39.00
C ALA A 73 -19.08 -24.48 38.20
N GLY A 74 -19.27 -23.38 37.47
CA GLY A 74 -20.47 -23.19 36.64
C GLY A 74 -20.68 -24.39 35.74
N ASP A 75 -21.93 -24.67 35.38
CA ASP A 75 -22.33 -25.82 34.57
C ASP A 75 -21.33 -26.10 33.43
N PRO A 76 -20.61 -27.24 33.44
CA PRO A 76 -19.63 -27.59 32.43
C PRO A 76 -20.19 -27.58 31.00
N GLY A 77 -21.48 -27.92 30.84
CA GLY A 77 -22.16 -27.85 29.54
C GLY A 77 -22.33 -26.42 29.06
N LEU A 78 -22.70 -25.50 29.96
CA LEU A 78 -22.79 -24.07 29.66
C LEU A 78 -21.40 -23.45 29.38
N ALA A 79 -20.36 -23.88 30.09
CA ALA A 79 -18.98 -23.48 29.82
C ALA A 79 -18.54 -23.94 28.41
N PHE A 80 -18.82 -25.20 28.05
CA PHE A 80 -18.56 -25.72 26.71
C PHE A 80 -19.26 -24.90 25.63
N ALA A 81 -20.56 -24.64 25.77
CA ALA A 81 -21.33 -23.86 24.81
C ALA A 81 -20.77 -22.45 24.60
N ARG A 82 -20.34 -21.78 25.69
CA ARG A 82 -19.70 -20.46 25.65
C ARG A 82 -18.38 -20.49 24.90
N TYR A 83 -17.49 -21.42 25.22
CA TYR A 83 -16.19 -21.53 24.54
C TYR A 83 -16.36 -21.90 23.06
N ALA A 84 -17.24 -22.85 22.74
CA ALA A 84 -17.55 -23.21 21.36
C ALA A 84 -18.11 -22.03 20.55
N HIS A 85 -18.94 -21.18 21.16
CA HIS A 85 -19.43 -19.95 20.53
C HIS A 85 -18.28 -18.97 20.23
N LEU A 86 -17.37 -18.74 21.19
CA LEU A 86 -16.22 -17.86 21.01
C LEU A 86 -15.27 -18.36 19.92
N VAL A 87 -15.01 -19.67 19.85
CA VAL A 87 -14.22 -20.28 18.78
C VAL A 87 -14.85 -20.03 17.41
N ARG A 88 -16.16 -20.29 17.26
CA ARG A 88 -16.88 -20.00 16.02
C ARG A 88 -16.79 -18.53 15.63
N GLN A 89 -16.93 -17.63 16.60
CA GLN A 89 -16.84 -16.20 16.37
C GLN A 89 -15.42 -15.78 15.90
N ALA A 90 -14.37 -16.28 16.56
CA ALA A 90 -12.98 -15.98 16.20
C ALA A 90 -12.65 -16.49 14.79
N LEU A 91 -13.07 -17.72 14.45
CA LEU A 91 -12.89 -18.29 13.11
C LEU A 91 -13.66 -17.49 12.04
N ALA A 92 -14.90 -17.07 12.34
CA ALA A 92 -15.70 -16.26 11.42
C ALA A 92 -15.12 -14.84 11.23
N GLN A 93 -14.50 -14.26 12.27
CA GLN A 93 -13.79 -12.99 12.16
C GLN A 93 -12.52 -13.14 11.32
N ARG A 94 -11.77 -14.23 11.52
CA ARG A 94 -10.57 -14.53 10.72
C ARG A 94 -10.92 -14.70 9.24
N ALA A 95 -11.97 -15.47 8.94
CA ALA A 95 -12.41 -15.68 7.56
C ALA A 95 -12.77 -14.36 6.85
N ARG A 96 -13.45 -13.45 7.57
CA ARG A 96 -13.76 -12.11 7.06
C ARG A 96 -12.50 -11.27 6.83
N ALA A 97 -11.59 -11.24 7.80
CA ALA A 97 -10.34 -10.49 7.67
C ALA A 97 -9.48 -10.98 6.48
N VAL A 98 -9.40 -12.30 6.27
CA VAL A 98 -8.70 -12.89 5.12
C VAL A 98 -9.40 -12.53 3.79
N ASN A 99 -10.73 -12.57 3.75
CA ASN A 99 -11.48 -12.20 2.55
C ASN A 99 -11.29 -10.72 2.20
N ASP A 100 -11.39 -9.83 3.18
CA ASP A 100 -11.17 -8.39 3.00
C ASP A 100 -9.74 -8.11 2.52
N LEU A 101 -8.74 -8.80 3.07
CA LEU A 101 -7.36 -8.69 2.62
C LEU A 101 -7.20 -9.17 1.18
N SER A 102 -7.82 -10.30 0.83
CA SER A 102 -7.76 -10.88 -0.52
C SER A 102 -8.43 -9.98 -1.56
N LEU A 103 -9.58 -9.37 -1.23
CA LEU A 103 -10.28 -8.42 -2.10
C LEU A 103 -9.48 -7.13 -2.32
N ARG A 104 -8.82 -6.62 -1.27
CA ARG A 104 -7.95 -5.44 -1.37
C ARG A 104 -6.68 -5.73 -2.18
N ASP A 105 -6.06 -6.88 -1.94
CA ASP A 105 -4.78 -7.24 -2.55
C ASP A 105 -4.94 -7.76 -3.99
N GLY A 106 -6.10 -8.33 -4.36
CA GLY A 106 -6.35 -8.87 -5.70
C GLY A 106 -5.49 -10.11 -6.03
N GLY A 107 -4.94 -10.80 -5.02
CA GLY A 107 -4.04 -11.94 -5.21
C GLY A 107 -2.56 -11.55 -5.40
N ARG A 108 -1.68 -12.56 -5.48
CA ARG A 108 -0.22 -12.34 -5.57
C ARG A 108 0.16 -11.59 -6.85
N ASP A 109 -0.36 -12.00 -7.99
CA ASP A 109 0.00 -11.41 -9.29
C ASP A 109 -0.40 -9.94 -9.38
N ALA A 110 -1.56 -9.59 -8.84
CA ALA A 110 -2.00 -8.20 -8.78
C ALA A 110 -1.14 -7.35 -7.83
N ARG A 111 -0.70 -7.90 -6.69
CA ARG A 111 0.29 -7.23 -5.82
C ARG A 111 1.60 -7.02 -6.54
N ARG A 112 2.10 -8.05 -7.23
CA ARG A 112 3.35 -8.02 -7.98
C ARG A 112 3.32 -6.99 -9.11
N ALA A 113 2.23 -6.94 -9.87
CA ALA A 113 2.04 -5.95 -10.92
C ALA A 113 2.05 -4.51 -10.38
N ARG A 114 1.29 -4.24 -9.30
CA ARG A 114 1.28 -2.91 -8.66
C ARG A 114 2.64 -2.53 -8.07
N HIS A 115 3.33 -3.49 -7.43
CA HIS A 115 4.66 -3.28 -6.89
C HIS A 115 5.67 -2.96 -7.99
N ARG A 116 5.61 -3.66 -9.13
CA ARG A 116 6.41 -3.35 -10.33
C ARG A 116 6.13 -1.94 -10.83
N GLU A 117 4.86 -1.62 -11.07
CA GLU A 117 4.42 -0.30 -11.55
C GLU A 117 4.96 0.81 -10.64
N GLN A 118 4.87 0.66 -9.32
CA GLN A 118 5.33 1.67 -8.37
C GLN A 118 6.86 1.85 -8.37
N VAL A 119 7.62 0.75 -8.51
CA VAL A 119 9.09 0.80 -8.62
C VAL A 119 9.51 1.45 -9.93
N GLU A 120 8.91 1.03 -11.04
CA GLU A 120 9.13 1.57 -12.39
C GLU A 120 8.86 3.08 -12.41
N ASP A 121 7.67 3.51 -11.99
CA ASP A 121 7.28 4.92 -11.88
C ASP A 121 8.28 5.77 -11.10
N THR A 122 8.82 5.22 -10.01
CA THR A 122 9.74 5.95 -9.13
C THR A 122 11.09 6.16 -9.81
N ILE A 123 11.63 5.13 -10.47
CA ILE A 123 12.95 5.20 -11.11
C ILE A 123 12.86 5.94 -12.45
N THR A 124 11.80 5.75 -13.23
CA THR A 124 11.56 6.53 -14.46
C THR A 124 11.50 8.03 -14.12
N ARG A 125 10.81 8.43 -13.05
CA ARG A 125 10.84 9.83 -12.60
C ARG A 125 12.24 10.33 -12.26
N LEU A 126 13.10 9.47 -11.71
CA LEU A 126 14.48 9.83 -11.41
C LEU A 126 15.31 10.00 -12.69
N ILE A 127 15.22 9.05 -13.62
CA ILE A 127 15.96 9.05 -14.90
C ILE A 127 15.65 10.32 -15.69
N TRP A 128 14.38 10.68 -15.76
CA TRP A 128 13.91 11.79 -16.59
C TRP A 128 13.86 13.15 -15.84
N ALA A 129 14.25 13.20 -14.56
CA ALA A 129 14.29 14.44 -13.79
C ALA A 129 15.38 15.43 -14.27
N ASP A 130 16.41 14.95 -14.95
CA ASP A 130 17.49 15.78 -15.52
C ASP A 130 17.36 15.83 -17.05
N LEU A 131 16.70 16.89 -17.54
CA LEU A 131 16.40 17.10 -18.97
C LEU A 131 17.65 17.39 -19.83
N GLY A 132 18.85 17.41 -19.25
CA GLY A 132 20.08 17.81 -19.92
C GLY A 132 20.61 16.84 -20.98
N ASP A 133 20.27 15.55 -20.90
CA ASP A 133 20.72 14.51 -21.85
C ASP A 133 19.64 13.43 -22.04
N ARG A 134 18.75 13.67 -23.01
CA ARG A 134 17.63 12.76 -23.32
C ARG A 134 18.07 11.44 -23.96
N GLY A 135 19.20 11.42 -24.66
CA GLY A 135 19.72 10.18 -25.27
C GLY A 135 20.14 9.20 -24.19
N ARG A 136 20.90 9.70 -23.20
CA ARG A 136 21.26 8.92 -22.02
C ARG A 136 20.05 8.49 -21.18
N ALA A 137 19.04 9.35 -21.05
CA ALA A 137 17.82 9.00 -20.32
C ALA A 137 17.07 7.82 -20.98
N ALA A 138 16.99 7.80 -22.32
CA ALA A 138 16.38 6.69 -23.06
C ALA A 138 17.16 5.38 -22.92
N GLU A 139 18.50 5.42 -22.95
CA GLU A 139 19.35 4.25 -22.71
C GLU A 139 19.10 3.67 -21.30
N LEU A 140 19.07 4.53 -20.28
CA LEU A 140 18.79 4.13 -18.89
C LEU A 140 17.37 3.58 -18.71
N ASP A 141 16.38 4.10 -19.42
CA ASP A 141 15.00 3.61 -19.37
C ASP A 141 14.87 2.21 -20.00
N GLN A 142 15.63 1.96 -21.07
CA GLN A 142 15.75 0.62 -21.66
C GLN A 142 16.46 -0.36 -20.72
N GLU A 143 17.56 0.06 -20.07
CA GLU A 143 18.26 -0.73 -19.06
C GLU A 143 17.36 -1.04 -17.85
N LEU A 144 16.56 -0.06 -17.39
CA LEU A 144 15.56 -0.25 -16.34
C LEU A 144 14.52 -1.29 -16.75
N SER A 145 13.99 -1.21 -17.97
CA SER A 145 13.02 -2.16 -18.50
C SER A 145 13.55 -3.59 -18.48
N GLN A 146 14.81 -3.79 -18.88
CA GLN A 146 15.46 -5.11 -18.82
C GLN A 146 15.66 -5.57 -17.38
N ALA A 147 16.16 -4.70 -16.49
CA ALA A 147 16.37 -5.02 -15.08
C ALA A 147 15.06 -5.39 -14.36
N LEU A 148 13.94 -4.72 -14.68
CA LEU A 148 12.63 -5.05 -14.18
C LEU A 148 12.12 -6.38 -14.73
N ALA A 149 12.34 -6.67 -16.02
CA ALA A 149 11.99 -7.94 -16.62
C ALA A 149 12.74 -9.11 -15.96
N ASP A 150 14.03 -8.94 -15.67
CA ASP A 150 14.85 -9.95 -15.00
C ASP A 150 14.41 -10.15 -13.54
N LEU A 151 14.21 -9.05 -12.79
CA LEU A 151 13.82 -9.10 -11.38
C LEU A 151 12.40 -9.65 -11.17
N TYR A 152 11.44 -9.19 -11.97
CA TYR A 152 10.04 -9.60 -11.82
C TYR A 152 9.68 -10.85 -12.62
N GLY A 153 10.55 -11.28 -13.54
CA GLY A 153 10.38 -12.48 -14.36
C GLY A 153 10.56 -13.80 -13.60
N ASP A 154 11.28 -13.79 -12.47
CA ASP A 154 11.41 -14.96 -11.60
C ASP A 154 10.15 -15.15 -10.73
N PRO A 155 9.31 -16.18 -10.99
CA PRO A 155 8.09 -16.39 -10.23
C PRO A 155 8.35 -16.81 -8.78
N ASP A 156 9.52 -17.36 -8.45
CA ASP A 156 9.84 -17.87 -7.12
C ASP A 156 10.38 -16.78 -6.18
N ASP A 157 10.87 -15.66 -6.72
CA ASP A 157 11.30 -14.51 -5.92
C ASP A 157 10.07 -13.68 -5.45
N PRO A 158 9.76 -13.58 -4.14
CA PRO A 158 8.66 -12.75 -3.64
C PRO A 158 9.05 -11.26 -3.57
N VAL A 159 9.44 -10.67 -4.69
CA VAL A 159 9.82 -9.25 -4.81
C VAL A 159 8.73 -8.31 -4.28
N GLU A 160 7.46 -8.66 -4.49
CA GLU A 160 6.29 -7.88 -4.05
C GLU A 160 6.09 -7.79 -2.54
N GLU A 161 6.80 -8.59 -1.75
CA GLU A 161 6.75 -8.55 -0.30
C GLU A 161 7.91 -7.69 0.28
N ARG A 162 8.84 -7.24 -0.56
CA ARG A 162 9.94 -6.34 -0.17
C ARG A 162 9.43 -4.89 -0.13
N PRO A 163 9.99 -4.01 0.71
CA PRO A 163 9.68 -2.59 0.67
C PRO A 163 10.07 -1.98 -0.69
N VAL A 164 9.16 -1.21 -1.30
CA VAL A 164 9.41 -0.51 -2.58
C VAL A 164 10.71 0.27 -2.55
N GLY A 165 10.97 1.02 -1.48
CA GLY A 165 12.19 1.82 -1.34
C GLY A 165 13.48 1.01 -1.36
N SER A 166 13.46 -0.22 -0.84
CA SER A 166 14.61 -1.14 -0.88
C SER A 166 14.89 -1.62 -2.30
N VAL A 167 13.83 -2.01 -3.03
CA VAL A 167 13.94 -2.44 -4.43
C VAL A 167 14.41 -1.28 -5.32
N VAL A 168 13.85 -0.09 -5.13
CA VAL A 168 14.27 1.14 -5.80
C VAL A 168 15.75 1.44 -5.53
N ALA A 169 16.18 1.42 -4.26
CA ALA A 169 17.57 1.68 -3.90
C ALA A 169 18.55 0.67 -4.55
N GLY A 170 18.16 -0.60 -4.61
CA GLY A 170 18.95 -1.66 -5.28
C GLY A 170 19.10 -1.41 -6.78
N LEU A 171 17.97 -1.19 -7.48
CA LEU A 171 17.96 -0.95 -8.93
C LEU A 171 18.69 0.35 -9.31
N VAL A 172 18.45 1.44 -8.58
CA VAL A 172 19.16 2.72 -8.76
C VAL A 172 20.68 2.53 -8.61
N SER A 173 21.12 1.68 -7.67
CA SER A 173 22.54 1.39 -7.48
C SER A 173 23.11 0.58 -8.65
N GLY A 174 22.37 -0.41 -9.15
CA GLY A 174 22.74 -1.20 -10.33
C GLY A 174 22.85 -0.36 -11.61
N LEU A 175 21.96 0.62 -11.78
CA LEU A 175 21.94 1.55 -12.92
C LEU A 175 22.93 2.73 -12.77
N GLY A 176 23.72 2.79 -11.68
CA GLY A 176 24.66 3.88 -11.44
C GLY A 176 24.01 5.24 -11.14
N LEU A 177 22.75 5.25 -10.71
CA LEU A 177 21.94 6.46 -10.44
C LEU A 177 21.98 6.92 -8.98
N THR A 178 22.80 6.31 -8.12
CA THR A 178 22.81 6.57 -6.66
C THR A 178 22.98 8.05 -6.30
N GLU A 179 23.83 8.80 -7.01
CA GLU A 179 24.01 10.23 -6.74
C GLU A 179 22.83 11.08 -7.23
N ALA A 180 22.21 10.70 -8.36
CA ALA A 180 20.97 11.32 -8.80
C ALA A 180 19.86 11.08 -7.78
N TRP A 181 19.74 9.84 -7.28
CA TRP A 181 18.78 9.46 -6.24
C TRP A 181 18.99 10.23 -4.95
N ARG A 182 20.24 10.35 -4.46
CA ARG A 182 20.54 11.16 -3.27
C ARG A 182 20.21 12.64 -3.45
N ARG A 183 20.34 13.19 -4.66
CA ARG A 183 19.92 14.58 -4.95
C ARG A 183 18.40 14.69 -5.03
N TRP A 184 17.76 13.72 -5.67
CA TRP A 184 16.32 13.63 -5.84
C TRP A 184 15.60 13.45 -4.50
N GLU A 185 16.05 12.56 -3.62
CA GLU A 185 15.51 12.37 -2.27
C GLU A 185 15.60 13.65 -1.43
N ARG A 186 16.69 14.43 -1.59
CA ARG A 186 16.88 15.71 -0.90
C ARG A 186 16.04 16.87 -1.46
N GLY A 187 15.66 16.84 -2.75
CA GLY A 187 14.93 17.93 -3.41
C GLY A 187 13.46 17.63 -3.77
N HIS A 188 13.12 16.35 -3.88
CA HIS A 188 11.83 15.78 -4.32
C HIS A 188 11.41 14.59 -3.47
N GLY A 189 12.05 14.38 -2.32
CA GLY A 189 11.63 13.35 -1.39
C GLY A 189 10.12 13.40 -1.21
N ASN A 190 9.52 12.22 -1.04
CA ASN A 190 8.18 12.07 -0.47
C ASN A 190 8.17 12.64 0.96
N GLY A 191 8.56 13.90 1.14
CA GLY A 191 8.20 14.69 2.29
C GLY A 191 6.67 14.62 2.39
N PRO A 192 6.15 14.68 3.62
CA PRO A 192 4.73 14.61 3.87
C PRO A 192 3.98 15.47 2.87
N ARG A 193 2.86 14.95 2.34
CA ARG A 193 1.93 15.72 1.50
C ARG A 193 1.84 17.12 2.11
N PRO A 194 2.00 18.19 1.31
CA PRO A 194 2.04 19.52 1.88
C PRO A 194 0.78 19.69 2.72
N ASP A 195 0.96 20.11 3.97
CA ASP A 195 -0.20 20.37 4.84
C ASP A 195 -1.14 21.32 4.10
N ARG A 196 -2.43 21.09 4.33
CA ARG A 196 -3.46 21.97 3.78
C ARG A 196 -3.10 23.40 4.20
N PRO A 197 -3.13 24.40 3.29
CA PRO A 197 -2.80 25.76 3.67
C PRO A 197 -3.71 26.22 4.82
N GLU A 198 -3.09 26.54 5.95
CA GLU A 198 -3.72 27.05 7.16
C GLU A 198 -3.39 28.55 7.33
N GLY A 199 -4.29 29.29 7.96
CA GLY A 199 -4.15 30.74 8.17
C GLY A 199 -5.39 31.52 7.74
N SER A 200 -5.22 32.83 7.61
CA SER A 200 -6.26 33.73 7.12
C SER A 200 -6.66 33.39 5.67
N PRO A 201 -7.88 33.74 5.24
CA PRO A 201 -8.31 33.55 3.85
C PRO A 201 -7.40 34.22 2.81
N GLU A 202 -6.62 35.23 3.20
CA GLU A 202 -5.63 35.89 2.33
C GLU A 202 -4.35 35.08 2.20
N GLU A 203 -3.83 34.53 3.30
CA GLU A 203 -2.65 33.65 3.31
C GLU A 203 -2.90 32.37 2.52
N ILE A 204 -4.09 31.77 2.67
CA ILE A 204 -4.50 30.58 1.89
C ILE A 204 -4.55 30.90 0.39
N ARG A 205 -5.09 32.06 0.01
CA ARG A 205 -5.14 32.50 -1.41
C ARG A 205 -3.75 32.79 -1.97
N ALA A 206 -2.87 33.39 -1.17
CA ALA A 206 -1.50 33.68 -1.57
C ALA A 206 -0.69 32.39 -1.79
N GLU A 207 -0.82 31.42 -0.89
CA GLU A 207 -0.13 30.13 -1.00
C GLU A 207 -0.63 29.31 -2.18
N ARG A 208 -1.95 29.25 -2.41
CA ARG A 208 -2.50 28.61 -3.61
C ARG A 208 -2.04 29.29 -4.90
N SER A 209 -1.99 30.63 -4.92
CA SER A 209 -1.46 31.38 -6.06
C SER A 209 0.00 31.05 -6.34
N ARG A 210 0.81 30.92 -5.29
CA ARG A 210 2.22 30.52 -5.39
C ARG A 210 2.38 29.11 -5.97
N ARG A 211 1.63 28.14 -5.44
CA ARG A 211 1.64 26.74 -5.92
C ARG A 211 1.14 26.63 -7.36
N ARG A 212 0.08 27.36 -7.70
CA ARG A 212 -0.47 27.45 -9.06
C ARG A 212 0.58 27.97 -10.05
N ALA A 213 1.27 29.06 -9.71
CA ALA A 213 2.33 29.62 -10.55
C ALA A 213 3.51 28.64 -10.74
N ALA A 214 3.92 27.95 -9.69
CA ALA A 214 4.99 26.96 -9.76
C ALA A 214 4.63 25.78 -10.68
N VAL A 215 3.42 25.23 -10.54
CA VAL A 215 2.93 24.14 -11.40
C VAL A 215 2.79 24.61 -12.84
N ALA A 216 2.25 25.81 -13.08
CA ALA A 216 2.12 26.38 -14.42
C ALA A 216 3.48 26.50 -15.12
N ALA A 217 4.48 27.07 -14.43
CA ALA A 217 5.82 27.24 -14.98
C ALA A 217 6.48 25.90 -15.36
N MET A 218 6.27 24.85 -14.56
CA MET A 218 6.79 23.52 -14.87
C MET A 218 6.11 22.91 -16.09
N ILE A 219 4.79 23.02 -16.21
CA ILE A 219 4.04 22.48 -17.36
C ILE A 219 4.36 23.26 -18.63
N GLU A 220 4.41 24.58 -18.59
CA GLU A 220 4.73 25.41 -19.75
C GLU A 220 6.12 25.08 -20.29
N ARG A 221 7.10 24.89 -19.41
CA ARG A 221 8.43 24.45 -19.80
C ARG A 221 8.41 23.06 -20.44
N ALA A 222 7.67 22.11 -19.86
CA ALA A 222 7.50 20.78 -20.46
C ALA A 222 6.85 20.85 -21.85
N ILE A 223 5.84 21.70 -22.04
CA ILE A 223 5.20 21.92 -23.35
C ILE A 223 6.21 22.47 -24.36
N ASP A 224 6.99 23.49 -23.99
CA ASP A 224 8.01 24.06 -24.88
C ASP A 224 9.08 23.04 -25.26
N ASP A 225 9.42 22.15 -24.31
CA ASP A 225 10.49 21.18 -24.45
C ASP A 225 10.06 19.88 -25.18
N LEU A 226 8.76 19.53 -25.21
CA LEU A 226 8.28 18.21 -25.66
C LEU A 226 7.16 18.25 -26.69
N ALA A 227 6.34 19.30 -26.74
CA ALA A 227 5.19 19.31 -27.64
C ALA A 227 5.60 19.57 -29.09
N GLU A 228 4.86 18.97 -30.03
CA GLU A 228 4.95 19.39 -31.44
C GLU A 228 4.69 20.90 -31.57
N PRO A 229 5.41 21.65 -32.43
CA PRO A 229 5.26 23.10 -32.54
C PRO A 229 3.81 23.58 -32.77
N ALA A 230 3.03 22.79 -33.51
CA ALA A 230 1.61 23.07 -33.76
C ALA A 230 0.72 22.89 -32.51
N ARG A 231 1.16 22.09 -31.52
CA ARG A 231 0.44 21.80 -30.28
C ARG A 231 0.82 22.72 -29.12
N VAL A 232 1.97 23.40 -29.17
CA VAL A 232 2.46 24.29 -28.09
C VAL A 232 1.42 25.35 -27.70
N ALA A 233 0.94 26.15 -28.65
CA ALA A 233 -0.02 27.22 -28.36
C ALA A 233 -1.38 26.68 -27.86
N PRO A 234 -1.99 25.66 -28.50
CA PRO A 234 -3.19 25.00 -27.96
C PRO A 234 -3.02 24.44 -26.54
N LEU A 235 -1.87 23.81 -26.23
CA LEU A 235 -1.62 23.22 -24.91
C LEU A 235 -1.45 24.29 -23.83
N LYS A 236 -0.73 25.38 -24.11
CA LYS A 236 -0.62 26.52 -23.18
C LYS A 236 -1.97 27.19 -22.94
N ALA A 237 -2.79 27.33 -23.98
CA ALA A 237 -4.15 27.84 -23.84
C ALA A 237 -5.03 26.91 -22.99
N GLY A 238 -4.95 25.60 -23.22
CA GLY A 238 -5.66 24.60 -22.42
C GLY A 238 -5.22 24.59 -20.95
N LEU A 239 -3.92 24.71 -20.69
CA LEU A 239 -3.36 24.85 -19.34
C LEU A 239 -3.93 26.09 -18.63
N ALA A 240 -3.94 27.24 -19.32
CA ALA A 240 -4.47 28.48 -18.76
C ALA A 240 -5.95 28.37 -18.38
N VAL A 241 -6.75 27.59 -19.13
CA VAL A 241 -8.15 27.28 -18.79
C VAL A 241 -8.21 26.34 -17.59
N ARG A 242 -7.48 25.22 -17.60
CA ARG A 242 -7.51 24.24 -16.50
C ARG A 242 -7.12 24.86 -15.17
N LEU A 243 -6.11 25.73 -15.13
CA LEU A 243 -5.67 26.39 -13.89
C LEU A 243 -6.73 27.30 -13.23
N GLN A 244 -7.79 27.67 -13.97
CA GLN A 244 -8.93 28.45 -13.47
C GLN A 244 -10.06 27.58 -12.91
N GLU A 245 -10.02 26.27 -13.14
CA GLU A 245 -11.09 25.38 -12.71
C GLU A 245 -11.08 25.14 -11.19
N PRO A 246 -12.27 24.98 -10.56
CA PRO A 246 -12.40 24.94 -9.11
C PRO A 246 -11.78 23.68 -8.47
N ASP A 247 -11.63 22.59 -9.22
CA ASP A 247 -10.98 21.36 -8.75
C ASP A 247 -9.47 21.54 -8.55
N VAL A 248 -8.84 22.53 -9.22
CA VAL A 248 -7.40 22.77 -9.12
C VAL A 248 -7.00 23.27 -7.73
N ASP A 249 -7.85 24.02 -7.05
CA ASP A 249 -7.58 24.41 -5.65
C ASP A 249 -7.51 23.18 -4.74
N ALA A 250 -8.44 22.23 -4.87
CA ALA A 250 -8.42 20.99 -4.12
C ALA A 250 -7.23 20.10 -4.51
N LEU A 251 -6.84 20.12 -5.79
CA LEU A 251 -5.64 19.44 -6.28
C LEU A 251 -4.37 20.00 -5.64
N LEU A 252 -4.19 21.33 -5.62
CA LEU A 252 -3.02 22.01 -5.05
C LEU A 252 -2.95 21.93 -3.52
N ASP A 253 -4.10 21.78 -2.87
CA ASP A 253 -4.19 21.58 -1.42
C ASP A 253 -3.82 20.14 -0.99
N THR A 254 -3.95 19.16 -1.90
CA THR A 254 -3.82 17.72 -1.55
C THR A 254 -2.63 17.03 -2.21
N GLN A 255 -2.08 17.60 -3.28
CA GLN A 255 -0.97 17.04 -4.03
C GLN A 255 0.31 17.86 -3.85
N SER A 256 1.45 17.20 -3.97
CA SER A 256 2.72 17.89 -4.21
C SER A 256 2.68 18.59 -5.57
N ILE A 257 3.61 19.54 -5.79
CA ILE A 257 3.75 20.28 -7.06
C ILE A 257 3.88 19.30 -8.25
N GLY A 258 4.71 18.26 -8.12
CA GLY A 258 4.88 17.24 -9.16
C GLY A 258 3.64 16.37 -9.38
N GLY A 259 2.91 16.01 -8.32
CA GLY A 259 1.65 15.26 -8.44
C GLY A 259 0.54 16.07 -9.12
N ALA A 260 0.44 17.37 -8.80
CA ALA A 260 -0.46 18.30 -9.47
C ALA A 260 -0.10 18.48 -10.95
N MET A 261 1.20 18.62 -11.26
CA MET A 261 1.73 18.72 -12.63
C MET A 261 1.30 17.53 -13.49
N ILE A 262 1.57 16.29 -13.05
CA ILE A 262 1.24 15.07 -13.80
C ILE A 262 -0.27 14.98 -14.09
N ARG A 263 -1.09 15.25 -13.07
CA ARG A 263 -2.55 15.19 -13.21
C ARG A 263 -3.09 16.26 -14.17
N LEU A 264 -2.53 17.46 -14.13
CA LEU A 264 -2.89 18.54 -15.05
C LEU A 264 -2.47 18.22 -16.49
N CYS A 265 -1.24 17.74 -16.71
CA CYS A 265 -0.78 17.33 -18.04
C CYS A 265 -1.65 16.21 -18.64
N ARG A 266 -1.99 15.18 -17.85
CA ARG A 266 -2.95 14.14 -18.27
C ARG A 266 -4.32 14.72 -18.65
N SER A 267 -4.81 15.72 -17.91
CA SER A 267 -6.08 16.38 -18.24
C SER A 267 -6.04 17.19 -19.55
N LEU A 268 -4.86 17.54 -20.02
CA LEU A 268 -4.64 18.22 -21.31
C LEU A 268 -4.38 17.23 -22.46
N ALA A 269 -4.45 15.91 -22.21
CA ALA A 269 -3.95 14.88 -23.12
C ALA A 269 -2.51 15.16 -23.60
N PHE A 270 -1.72 15.74 -22.70
CA PHE A 270 -0.29 15.99 -22.88
C PHE A 270 0.43 15.00 -21.99
N ASP A 271 0.81 13.87 -22.57
CA ASP A 271 1.56 12.88 -21.83
C ASP A 271 3.03 13.22 -21.92
N ILE A 272 3.52 13.85 -20.85
CA ILE A 272 4.93 14.19 -20.65
C ILE A 272 5.84 12.93 -20.82
N TRP A 273 5.26 11.72 -20.71
CA TRP A 273 5.95 10.43 -20.80
C TRP A 273 5.79 9.70 -22.14
N ASN A 274 4.69 9.89 -22.91
CA ASN A 274 4.43 9.16 -24.17
C ASN A 274 4.57 10.00 -25.45
N ASP A 275 4.55 11.34 -25.41
CA ASP A 275 4.63 12.17 -26.64
C ASP A 275 6.04 12.18 -27.30
N ALA A 276 6.99 11.38 -26.79
CA ALA A 276 8.29 11.13 -27.43
C ALA A 276 8.21 10.20 -28.67
N ASP A 277 7.21 9.31 -28.75
CA ASP A 277 7.13 8.28 -29.79
C ASP A 277 6.53 8.79 -31.13
N GLY A 278 5.78 9.89 -31.12
CA GLY A 278 5.06 10.38 -32.30
C GLY A 278 5.94 10.99 -33.40
N TYR A 279 7.14 11.47 -33.05
CA TYR A 279 8.00 12.23 -33.96
C TYR A 279 8.89 11.32 -34.83
N LEU A 280 9.38 10.21 -34.28
CA LEU A 280 10.25 9.27 -35.00
C LEU A 280 9.49 8.40 -36.01
N ALA A 281 8.23 8.06 -35.73
CA ALA A 281 7.36 7.34 -36.67
C ALA A 281 7.06 8.14 -37.96
N ARG A 282 7.13 9.49 -37.91
CA ARG A 282 6.89 10.36 -39.07
C ARG A 282 8.14 10.69 -39.89
N ILE A 283 9.34 10.49 -39.33
CA ILE A 283 10.60 10.84 -39.99
C ILE A 283 11.31 9.61 -40.59
N LEU A 284 10.98 8.40 -40.12
CA LEU A 284 11.63 7.16 -40.54
C LEU A 284 10.87 6.31 -41.59
N VAL A 285 9.75 6.79 -42.12
CA VAL A 285 9.16 6.21 -43.34
C VAL A 285 9.64 7.04 -44.53
N PRO A 286 10.61 6.57 -45.32
CA PRO A 286 10.93 7.23 -46.58
C PRO A 286 9.69 7.15 -47.47
N THR A 287 9.27 8.30 -48.00
CA THR A 287 8.35 8.36 -49.13
C THR A 287 8.84 7.36 -50.20
N PRO A 288 8.00 6.43 -50.69
CA PRO A 288 8.39 5.64 -51.84
C PRO A 288 8.56 6.58 -53.02
N ASP A 289 9.79 6.61 -53.55
CA ASP A 289 10.10 7.23 -54.83
C ASP A 289 9.13 6.71 -55.89
N THR A 290 8.27 7.59 -56.38
CA THR A 290 7.55 7.39 -57.64
C THR A 290 7.93 8.50 -58.59
N GLY A 291 8.92 8.18 -59.44
CA GLY A 291 9.00 8.57 -60.86
C GLY A 291 9.08 10.04 -61.21
#